data_AF-A0A0U5BLZ4-F1
#
_entry.id   AF-A0A0U5BLZ4-F1
#
_cell.length_a   1.000
_cell.length_b   1.000
_cell.length_c   1.000
_cell.angle_alpha   90.00
_cell.angle_beta   90.00
_cell.angle_gamma   90.00
#
_symmetry.space_group_name_H-M   'P 1'
#
loop_
_entity.id
_entity.type
_entity.pdbx_description
1 polymer ?
#
loop_
_entity_poly.entity_id
_entity_poly.type
_entity_poly.pdbx_seq_one_letter_code
_entity_poly.pdbx_strand_id
1 'polypeptide(L)'
;MVIIDYRADWETMGEHDDFVARFATVHGALEQFACVAVASLMVAEARIELQTDAGRLTLAAFGEHVERPAYRYEVPIRALTGQTIAYFVVLDDQARDTNEFDLEVIFKLADGAQRKLMLAWSDTGPRSVL
;
A
#
# COMPACT_ATOMS: atom_id res chain seq x y z
N MET A 1 -25.70 -26.59 6.09
CA MET A 1 -25.11 -26.09 7.34
C MET A 1 -23.64 -25.83 7.05
N VAL A 2 -23.30 -24.60 6.69
CA VAL A 2 -21.93 -24.23 6.32
C VAL A 2 -21.23 -23.83 7.61
N ILE A 3 -20.22 -24.62 7.98
CA ILE A 3 -19.27 -24.30 9.04
C ILE A 3 -18.21 -23.44 8.37
N ILE A 4 -18.12 -22.17 8.75
CA ILE A 4 -17.03 -21.28 8.32
C ILE A 4 -15.82 -21.66 9.17
N ASP A 5 -14.88 -22.33 8.52
CA ASP A 5 -13.63 -22.77 9.12
C ASP A 5 -12.75 -21.54 9.40
N TYR A 6 -12.42 -21.34 10.68
CA TYR A 6 -11.57 -20.27 11.17
C TYR A 6 -10.11 -20.69 10.98
N ARG A 7 -9.60 -20.56 9.76
CA ARG A 7 -8.17 -20.74 9.45
C ARG A 7 -7.71 -19.64 8.48
N ALA A 8 -7.61 -18.43 9.01
CA ALA A 8 -6.70 -17.41 8.49
C ALA A 8 -5.28 -17.71 9.01
N ASP A 9 -4.83 -18.94 8.80
CA ASP A 9 -3.51 -19.40 9.20
C ASP A 9 -2.85 -20.00 7.96
N TRP A 10 -1.83 -19.25 7.50
CA TRP A 10 -0.74 -19.69 6.62
C TRP A 10 -0.98 -19.45 5.12
N GLU A 11 -1.17 -18.18 4.74
CA GLU A 11 -0.45 -17.72 3.55
C GLU A 11 1.02 -17.65 3.94
N THR A 12 1.83 -18.47 3.28
CA THR A 12 3.28 -18.64 3.38
C THR A 12 4.03 -17.49 4.07
N MET A 13 4.25 -17.62 5.40
CA MET A 13 5.16 -16.75 6.17
C MET A 13 6.54 -16.58 5.50
N GLY A 14 6.99 -17.57 4.69
CA GLY A 14 8.23 -17.46 3.93
C GLY A 14 8.22 -16.40 2.82
N GLU A 15 7.08 -16.12 2.18
CA GLU A 15 6.99 -15.03 1.20
C GLU A 15 6.81 -13.68 1.88
N HIS A 16 6.09 -13.64 3.01
CA HIS A 16 5.91 -12.45 3.83
C HIS A 16 7.24 -11.99 4.45
N ASP A 17 8.03 -12.88 5.04
CA ASP A 17 9.29 -12.53 5.72
C ASP A 17 10.40 -12.11 4.73
N ASP A 18 10.57 -12.83 3.61
CA ASP A 18 11.50 -12.43 2.55
C ASP A 18 11.08 -11.11 1.88
N PHE A 19 9.78 -10.82 1.88
CA PHE A 19 9.23 -9.59 1.30
C PHE A 19 9.35 -8.40 2.26
N VAL A 20 8.98 -8.56 3.54
CA VAL A 20 9.20 -7.56 4.58
C VAL A 20 10.70 -7.25 4.70
N ALA A 21 11.58 -8.25 4.63
CA ALA A 21 13.02 -8.03 4.58
C ALA A 21 13.46 -7.22 3.35
N ARG A 22 12.88 -7.49 2.16
CA ARG A 22 13.16 -6.76 0.91
C ARG A 22 12.79 -5.28 1.00
N PHE A 23 11.67 -4.95 1.66
CA PHE A 23 11.18 -3.58 1.75
C PHE A 23 11.47 -2.91 3.09
N ALA A 24 12.13 -3.60 4.04
CA ALA A 24 12.51 -3.05 5.35
C ALA A 24 13.31 -1.76 5.22
N THR A 25 14.19 -1.66 4.21
CA THR A 25 15.01 -0.47 3.94
C THR A 25 14.20 0.76 3.52
N VAL A 26 13.00 0.56 2.98
CA VAL A 26 12.10 1.64 2.55
C VAL A 26 10.85 1.77 3.41
N HIS A 27 10.54 0.80 4.27
CA HIS A 27 9.34 0.77 5.12
C HIS A 27 9.13 2.08 5.86
N GLY A 28 10.15 2.59 6.57
CA GLY A 28 10.03 3.85 7.30
C GLY A 28 9.70 5.05 6.40
N ALA A 29 10.21 5.09 5.16
CA ALA A 29 9.86 6.14 4.21
C ALA A 29 8.42 5.98 3.68
N LEU A 30 7.97 4.74 3.46
CA LEU A 30 6.61 4.44 3.03
C LEU A 30 5.58 4.78 4.12
N GLU A 31 5.88 4.44 5.36
CA GLU A 31 5.07 4.81 6.54
C GLU A 31 5.03 6.34 6.73
N GLN A 32 6.15 7.03 6.50
CA GLN A 32 6.17 8.48 6.51
C GLN A 32 5.24 9.09 5.44
N PHE A 33 5.16 8.51 4.24
CA PHE A 33 4.20 8.97 3.23
C PHE A 33 2.75 8.76 3.66
N ALA A 34 2.43 7.61 4.27
CA ALA A 34 1.11 7.36 4.84
C ALA A 34 0.78 8.37 5.96
N CYS A 35 1.74 8.64 6.86
CA CYS A 35 1.60 9.65 7.92
C CYS A 35 1.33 11.05 7.35
N VAL A 36 2.09 11.47 6.33
CA VAL A 36 1.87 12.76 5.67
C VAL A 36 0.50 12.82 5.00
N ALA A 37 0.03 11.74 4.37
CA ALA A 37 -1.32 11.69 3.81
C ALA A 37 -2.39 11.88 4.89
N VAL A 38 -2.33 11.13 5.99
CA VAL A 38 -3.25 11.26 7.13
C VAL A 38 -3.28 12.70 7.64
N ALA A 39 -2.11 13.29 7.91
CA ALA A 39 -2.02 14.64 8.45
C ALA A 39 -2.49 15.72 7.46
N SER A 40 -2.15 15.60 6.18
CA SER A 40 -2.40 16.65 5.18
C SER A 40 -3.83 16.60 4.64
N LEU A 41 -4.39 15.40 4.51
CA LEU A 41 -5.73 15.17 4.00
C LEU A 41 -6.77 15.08 5.13
N MET A 42 -6.33 15.05 6.40
CA MET A 42 -7.19 14.86 7.58
C MET A 42 -8.06 13.60 7.47
N VAL A 43 -7.51 12.51 6.96
CA VAL A 43 -8.19 11.22 6.72
C VAL A 43 -7.88 10.23 7.84
N ALA A 44 -8.77 9.26 8.06
CA ALA A 44 -8.61 8.29 9.14
C ALA A 44 -7.40 7.35 8.94
N GLU A 45 -7.19 6.84 7.73
CA GLU A 45 -6.09 5.91 7.42
C GLU A 45 -5.49 6.20 6.04
N ALA A 46 -4.17 6.02 5.93
CA ALA A 46 -3.51 5.86 4.65
C ALA A 46 -2.62 4.62 4.69
N ARG A 47 -2.54 3.91 3.56
CA ARG A 47 -1.75 2.68 3.45
C ARG A 47 -1.21 2.48 2.06
N ILE A 48 -0.12 1.73 1.99
CA ILE A 48 0.49 1.26 0.76
C ILE A 48 0.29 -0.25 0.72
N GLU A 49 -0.47 -0.72 -0.26
CA GLU A 49 -0.80 -2.13 -0.46
C GLU A 49 -0.01 -2.67 -1.65
N LEU A 50 0.79 -3.70 -1.48
CA LEU A 50 1.40 -4.41 -2.60
C LEU A 50 0.36 -5.31 -3.27
N GLN A 51 0.35 -5.33 -4.59
CA GLN A 51 -0.33 -6.35 -5.37
C GLN A 51 0.51 -7.63 -5.42
N THR A 52 -0.04 -8.72 -4.90
CA THR A 52 0.51 -10.09 -5.01
C THR A 52 -0.47 -10.97 -5.78
N ASP A 53 -0.07 -12.23 -6.05
CA ASP A 53 -0.97 -13.23 -6.63
C ASP A 53 -2.05 -13.68 -5.64
N ALA A 54 -1.77 -13.60 -4.33
CA ALA A 54 -2.71 -13.93 -3.25
C ALA A 54 -3.70 -12.79 -2.93
N GLY A 55 -3.41 -11.56 -3.37
CA GLY A 55 -4.28 -10.41 -3.15
C GLY A 55 -3.50 -9.13 -2.90
N ARG A 56 -3.97 -8.34 -1.93
CA ARG A 56 -3.34 -7.08 -1.55
C ARG A 56 -2.74 -7.20 -0.15
N LEU A 57 -1.42 -7.02 -0.05
CA LEU A 57 -0.69 -7.07 1.21
C LEU A 57 -0.34 -5.66 1.67
N THR A 58 -0.70 -5.29 2.90
CA THR A 58 -0.30 -4.00 3.46
C THR A 58 1.19 -3.97 3.74
N LEU A 59 1.91 -3.08 3.07
CA LEU A 59 3.35 -2.89 3.23
C LEU A 59 3.68 -1.79 4.24
N ALA A 60 2.87 -0.74 4.29
CA ALA A 60 2.96 0.33 5.29
C ALA A 60 1.57 0.92 5.49
N ALA A 61 1.24 1.32 6.71
CA ALA A 61 0.00 2.00 7.04
C ALA A 61 0.21 2.99 8.18
N PHE A 62 -0.62 4.02 8.23
CA PHE A 62 -0.66 4.96 9.33
C PHE A 62 -2.09 5.45 9.55
N GLY A 63 -2.47 5.72 10.80
CA GLY A 63 -3.80 6.18 11.19
C GLY A 63 -4.65 5.13 11.90
N GLU A 64 -5.95 5.39 11.99
CA GLU A 64 -6.93 4.51 12.61
C GLU A 64 -7.48 3.52 11.58
N HIS A 65 -7.37 2.22 11.83
CA HIS A 65 -7.78 1.20 10.86
C HIS A 65 -9.27 1.32 10.47
N VAL A 66 -9.52 1.46 9.17
CA VAL A 66 -10.86 1.60 8.60
C VAL A 66 -11.30 0.29 7.93
N GLU A 67 -12.11 -0.50 8.63
CA GLU A 67 -12.65 -1.76 8.09
C GLU A 67 -13.69 -1.51 6.98
N ARG A 68 -14.50 -0.46 7.11
CA ARG A 68 -15.61 -0.14 6.20
C ARG A 68 -15.58 1.33 5.78
N PRO A 69 -14.73 1.69 4.79
CA PRO A 69 -14.58 3.08 4.37
C PRO A 69 -15.84 3.61 3.68
N ALA A 70 -16.27 4.81 4.06
CA ALA A 70 -17.25 5.58 3.29
C ALA A 70 -16.58 6.43 2.20
N TYR A 71 -15.28 6.71 2.37
CA TYR A 71 -14.42 7.31 1.37
C TYR A 71 -13.21 6.41 1.12
N ARG A 72 -12.95 6.10 -0.16
CA ARG A 72 -11.76 5.37 -0.60
C ARG A 72 -11.23 5.99 -1.88
N TYR A 73 -9.97 6.40 -1.85
CA TYR A 73 -9.25 6.81 -3.03
C TYR A 73 -7.97 6.00 -3.17
N GLU A 74 -7.71 5.47 -4.36
CA GLU A 74 -6.53 4.67 -4.64
C GLU A 74 -5.79 5.13 -5.90
N VAL A 75 -4.47 5.22 -5.79
CA VAL A 75 -3.58 5.48 -6.91
C VAL A 75 -2.76 4.22 -7.17
N PRO A 76 -2.86 3.61 -8.38
CA PRO A 76 -2.02 2.48 -8.74
C PRO A 76 -0.58 2.94 -8.91
N ILE A 77 0.34 2.28 -8.21
CA ILE A 77 1.79 2.41 -8.36
C ILE A 77 2.26 1.39 -9.37
N ARG A 78 2.97 1.84 -10.40
CA ARG A 78 3.37 1.00 -11.54
C ARG A 78 4.87 0.77 -11.56
N ALA A 79 5.26 -0.44 -11.97
CA ALA A 79 6.63 -0.73 -12.35
C ALA A 79 6.98 -0.06 -13.69
N LEU A 80 8.26 -0.06 -14.04
CA LEU A 80 8.75 0.45 -15.33
C LEU A 80 8.13 -0.27 -16.54
N THR A 81 7.68 -1.52 -16.35
CA THR A 81 6.96 -2.31 -17.35
C THR A 81 5.52 -1.85 -17.57
N GLY A 82 4.99 -0.94 -16.73
CA GLY A 82 3.61 -0.46 -16.75
C GLY A 82 2.63 -1.31 -15.93
N GLN A 83 3.04 -2.49 -15.43
CA GLN A 83 2.25 -3.30 -14.52
C GLN A 83 2.05 -2.60 -13.18
N THR A 84 0.84 -2.67 -12.64
CA THR A 84 0.56 -2.23 -11.27
C THR A 84 1.16 -3.24 -10.30
N ILE A 85 1.94 -2.74 -9.36
CA ILE A 85 2.65 -3.54 -8.35
C ILE A 85 2.24 -3.18 -6.93
N ALA A 86 1.67 -1.99 -6.73
CA ALA A 86 1.17 -1.54 -5.44
C ALA A 86 0.07 -0.50 -5.64
N TYR A 87 -0.56 -0.12 -4.54
CA TYR A 87 -1.58 0.93 -4.47
C TYR A 87 -1.24 1.85 -3.31
N PHE A 88 -1.25 3.15 -3.55
CA PHE A 88 -1.34 4.13 -2.49
C PHE A 88 -2.82 4.38 -2.21
N VAL A 89 -3.26 4.08 -0.99
CA VAL A 89 -4.68 4.05 -0.62
C VAL A 89 -4.92 5.02 0.53
N VAL A 90 -5.97 5.82 0.39
CA VAL A 90 -6.47 6.73 1.41
C VAL A 90 -7.90 6.35 1.76
N LEU A 91 -8.19 6.26 3.05
CA LEU A 91 -9.46 5.78 3.60
C LEU A 91 -9.99 6.71 4.67
N ASP A 92 -11.31 6.85 4.68
CA ASP A 92 -12.04 7.56 5.73
C ASP A 92 -13.36 6.83 6.03
N ASP A 93 -13.77 6.83 7.29
CA ASP A 93 -15.05 6.28 7.72
C ASP A 93 -16.21 7.26 7.44
N GLN A 94 -15.89 8.53 7.18
CA GLN A 94 -16.83 9.56 6.73
C GLN A 94 -16.82 9.70 5.20
N ALA A 95 -17.98 9.99 4.63
CA ALA A 95 -18.09 10.36 3.21
C ALA A 95 -17.49 11.76 2.99
N ARG A 96 -16.72 11.92 1.92
CA ARG A 96 -15.96 13.14 1.63
C ARG A 96 -15.86 13.38 0.13
N ASP A 97 -15.80 14.65 -0.26
CA ASP A 97 -15.49 15.06 -1.63
C ASP A 97 -13.98 15.24 -1.79
N THR A 98 -13.40 14.62 -2.81
CA THR A 98 -11.99 14.85 -3.17
C THR A 98 -11.87 16.14 -3.97
N ASN A 99 -11.03 17.08 -3.50
CA ASN A 99 -10.74 18.30 -4.23
C ASN A 99 -9.39 18.21 -4.99
N GLU A 100 -9.07 19.22 -5.80
CA GLU A 100 -7.84 19.25 -6.62
C GLU A 100 -6.56 19.23 -5.78
N PHE A 101 -6.55 19.90 -4.62
CA PHE A 101 -5.42 19.89 -3.70
C PHE A 101 -5.21 18.50 -3.10
N ASP A 102 -6.28 17.82 -2.69
CA ASP A 102 -6.20 16.45 -2.17
C ASP A 102 -5.60 15.51 -3.23
N LEU A 103 -6.08 15.61 -4.48
CA LEU A 103 -5.54 14.83 -5.59
C LEU A 103 -4.05 15.10 -5.79
N GLU A 104 -3.64 16.37 -5.79
CA GLU A 104 -2.24 16.75 -5.95
C GLU A 104 -1.35 16.12 -4.86
N VAL A 105 -1.78 16.19 -3.60
CA VAL A 105 -1.07 15.58 -2.47
C VAL A 105 -0.99 14.06 -2.65
N ILE A 106 -2.11 13.40 -2.93
CA ILE A 106 -2.16 11.93 -3.10
C ILE A 106 -1.24 11.49 -4.23
N PHE A 107 -1.29 12.15 -5.40
CA PHE A 107 -0.43 11.79 -6.53
C PHE A 107 1.05 12.01 -6.24
N LYS A 108 1.42 13.11 -5.56
CA LYS A 108 2.81 13.35 -5.16
C LYS A 108 3.34 12.30 -4.19
N LEU A 109 2.51 11.88 -3.22
CA LEU A 109 2.88 10.84 -2.26
C LEU A 109 2.97 9.46 -2.93
N ALA A 110 2.02 9.14 -3.83
CA ALA A 110 2.05 7.90 -4.60
C ALA A 110 3.29 7.82 -5.51
N ASP A 111 3.68 8.92 -6.15
CA ASP A 111 4.90 9.02 -6.96
C ASP A 111 6.18 8.92 -6.10
N GLY A 112 6.15 9.49 -4.89
CA GLY A 112 7.19 9.28 -3.88
C GLY A 112 7.34 7.80 -3.48
N ALA A 113 6.23 7.14 -3.20
CA ALA A 113 6.18 5.71 -2.88
C ALA A 113 6.67 4.86 -4.06
N GLN A 114 6.26 5.18 -5.29
CA GLN A 114 6.74 4.52 -6.50
C GLN A 114 8.26 4.56 -6.61
N ARG A 115 8.88 5.73 -6.44
CA ARG A 115 10.34 5.86 -6.46
C ARG A 115 11.02 4.98 -5.41
N LYS A 116 10.49 4.96 -4.18
CA LYS A 116 11.07 4.13 -3.10
C LYS A 116 10.93 2.64 -3.40
N LEU A 117 9.77 2.21 -3.88
CA LEU A 117 9.56 0.83 -4.28
C LEU A 117 10.47 0.43 -5.45
N MET A 118 10.64 1.30 -6.45
CA MET A 118 11.57 1.06 -7.56
C MET A 118 13.03 0.97 -7.10
N LEU A 119 13.46 1.77 -6.12
CA LEU A 119 14.81 1.68 -5.55
C LEU A 119 15.01 0.36 -4.80
N ALA A 120 14.06 -0.03 -3.95
CA ALA A 120 14.09 -1.32 -3.27
C ALA A 120 14.11 -2.50 -4.28
N TRP A 121 13.43 -2.34 -5.43
CA TRP A 121 13.46 -3.32 -6.51
C TRP A 121 14.75 -3.31 -7.33
N SER A 122 15.38 -2.14 -7.55
CA SER A 122 16.54 -2.04 -8.45
C SER A 122 17.81 -2.66 -7.87
N ASP A 123 17.94 -2.73 -6.54
CA ASP A 123 19.10 -3.34 -5.88
C ASP A 123 19.16 -4.86 -6.06
N THR A 124 18.09 -5.50 -6.54
CA THR A 124 18.07 -6.96 -6.80
C THR A 124 17.38 -7.39 -8.10
N GLY A 125 16.66 -6.49 -8.77
CA GLY A 125 15.92 -6.73 -10.01
C GLY A 125 14.78 -7.76 -9.88
N PRO A 126 13.79 -7.76 -10.80
CA PRO A 126 12.94 -8.93 -10.95
C PRO A 126 13.83 -10.09 -11.40
N ARG A 127 14.18 -11.01 -10.48
CA ARG A 127 14.68 -12.31 -10.90
C ARG A 127 13.55 -13.00 -11.62
N SER A 128 13.67 -13.07 -12.94
CA SER A 128 12.90 -13.99 -13.77
C SER A 128 12.97 -15.36 -13.11
N VAL A 129 11.88 -15.79 -12.49
CA VAL A 129 11.68 -17.20 -12.18
C VAL A 129 11.34 -17.84 -13.52
N LEU A 130 12.40 -18.19 -14.27
CA LEU A 130 12.33 -19.18 -15.34
C LEU A 130 12.16 -20.56 -14.69
#